data_AF-A0A147H7E8-F1
#
_entry.id   AF-A0A147H7E8-F1
#
_cell.length_a   1.000
_cell.length_b   1.000
_cell.length_c   1.000
_cell.angle_alpha   90.00
_cell.angle_beta   90.00
_cell.angle_gamma   90.00
#
_symmetry.space_group_name_H-M   'P 1'
#
loop_
_entity.id
_entity.type
_entity.pdbx_description
1 polymer ?
#
loop_
_entity_poly.entity_id
_entity_poly.type
_entity_poly.pdbx_seq_one_letter_code
_entity_poly.pdbx_strand_id
1 'polypeptide(L)'
;MPGNPYDGHTLAETLEQEGILTGTDRPPATAIVDRGYKGVKLEGVRILMSGQKRGISRALQAMIKRRSAIEPTIGHMKMDGRLARNPLKGALMCGAGHNLRMILAALRLCCARIGLSVQAAVAALIGHSLNYRPACG
;
A
#
# COMPACT_ATOMS: atom_id res chain seq x y z
N MET A 1 7.57 29.74 17.24
CA MET A 1 7.33 29.39 18.66
C MET A 1 8.16 28.16 19.00
N PRO A 2 8.98 28.13 20.07
CA PRO A 2 9.69 26.93 20.47
C PRO A 2 8.73 26.08 21.30
N GLY A 3 8.08 25.12 20.65
CA GLY A 3 7.11 24.22 21.27
C GLY A 3 7.00 22.97 20.42
N ASN A 4 7.99 22.08 20.52
CA ASN A 4 7.75 20.69 20.18
C ASN A 4 8.56 19.76 21.09
N PRO A 5 8.05 19.44 22.30
CA PRO A 5 8.61 18.41 23.15
C PRO A 5 7.60 17.27 23.33
N TYR A 6 7.23 16.59 22.24
CA TYR A 6 6.42 15.35 22.18
C TYR A 6 4.89 15.54 22.06
N ASP A 7 4.35 15.20 20.89
CA ASP A 7 2.90 14.95 20.63
C ASP A 7 2.37 13.70 21.34
N GLY A 8 3.10 13.17 22.33
CA GLY A 8 2.71 11.96 23.05
C GLY A 8 1.31 12.02 23.67
N HIS A 9 0.85 13.24 23.99
CA HIS A 9 -0.45 13.50 24.58
C HIS A 9 -1.61 13.31 23.60
N THR A 10 -1.40 13.39 22.28
CA THR A 10 -2.46 13.25 21.27
C THR A 10 -2.77 11.79 20.93
N LEU A 11 -1.91 10.84 21.35
CA LEU A 11 -2.08 9.43 21.01
C LEU A 11 -3.35 8.83 21.63
N ALA A 12 -3.68 9.21 22.87
CA ALA A 12 -4.89 8.72 23.54
C ALA A 12 -6.15 9.14 22.79
N GLU A 13 -6.26 10.44 22.47
CA GLU A 13 -7.37 11.01 21.70
C GLU A 13 -7.46 10.38 20.30
N THR A 14 -6.32 10.13 19.66
CA THR A 14 -6.29 9.49 18.33
C THR A 14 -6.85 8.06 18.39
N LEU A 15 -6.44 7.27 19.37
CA LEU A 15 -6.93 5.89 19.52
C LEU A 15 -8.41 5.82 19.93
N GLU A 16 -8.87 6.80 20.70
CA GLU A 16 -10.30 6.95 21.01
C GLU A 16 -11.09 7.23 19.73
N GLN A 17 -10.64 8.19 18.92
CA GLN A 17 -11.26 8.47 17.62
C GLN A 17 -11.24 7.26 16.68
N GLU A 18 -10.16 6.49 16.64
CA GLU A 18 -10.10 5.23 15.88
C GLU A 18 -11.16 4.22 16.36
N GLY A 19 -11.36 4.11 17.68
CA GLY A 19 -12.39 3.26 18.27
C GLY A 19 -13.80 3.64 17.84
N ILE A 20 -14.09 4.94 17.80
CA ILE A 20 -15.36 5.50 17.32
C ILE A 20 -15.54 5.22 15.82
N LEU A 21 -14.54 5.54 14.99
CA LEU A 21 -14.60 5.36 13.53
C LEU A 21 -14.74 3.89 13.11
N THR A 22 -14.20 2.97 13.92
CA THR A 22 -14.29 1.52 13.69
C THR A 22 -15.54 0.91 14.32
N GLY A 23 -16.34 1.69 15.06
CA GLY A 23 -17.56 1.23 15.72
C GLY A 23 -17.33 0.20 16.84
N THR A 24 -16.14 0.20 17.44
CA THR A 24 -15.80 -0.73 18.54
C THR A 24 -15.87 -0.04 19.90
N ASP A 25 -15.90 1.30 19.93
CA ASP A 25 -15.85 2.16 21.13
C ASP A 25 -14.71 1.78 22.09
N ARG A 26 -13.67 1.13 21.56
CA ARG A 26 -12.51 0.62 22.29
C ARG A 26 -11.26 0.83 21.46
N PRO A 27 -10.13 1.18 22.10
CA PRO A 27 -8.87 1.30 21.39
C PRO A 27 -8.38 -0.08 20.92
N PRO A 28 -7.57 -0.12 19.84
CA PRO A 28 -7.02 -1.37 19.33
C PRO A 28 -6.07 -2.01 20.36
N ALA A 29 -6.04 -3.34 20.40
CA ALA A 29 -5.17 -4.09 21.32
C ALA A 29 -3.66 -3.86 21.06
N THR A 30 -3.28 -3.41 19.87
CA THR A 30 -1.90 -3.06 19.52
C THR A 30 -1.88 -1.84 18.61
N ALA A 31 -1.08 -0.84 18.95
CA ALA A 31 -0.87 0.37 18.15
C ALA A 31 0.60 0.46 17.75
N ILE A 32 0.87 0.76 16.47
CA ILE A 32 2.22 1.01 15.98
C ILE A 32 2.39 2.52 15.81
N VAL A 33 3.33 3.11 16.53
CA VAL A 33 3.48 4.56 16.61
C VAL A 33 4.86 5.01 16.13
N ASP A 34 4.94 6.24 15.64
CA ASP A 34 6.20 6.85 15.23
C ASP A 34 7.13 7.13 16.42
N ARG A 35 8.41 7.36 16.11
CA ARG A 35 9.43 7.66 17.13
C ARG A 35 9.17 8.92 17.95
N GLY A 36 8.30 9.81 17.48
CA GLY A 36 7.84 10.99 18.22
C GLY A 36 6.98 10.68 19.45
N TYR A 37 6.38 9.49 19.53
CA TYR A 37 5.53 9.06 20.66
C TYR A 37 6.32 8.29 21.74
N LYS A 38 7.64 8.46 21.77
CA LYS A 38 8.50 7.73 22.70
C LYS A 38 8.14 8.07 24.14
N GLY A 39 7.94 7.04 24.97
CA GLY A 39 7.65 7.19 26.40
C GLY A 39 6.17 7.19 26.76
N VAL A 40 5.27 7.24 25.76
CA VAL A 40 3.82 7.13 25.99
C VAL A 40 3.47 5.69 26.36
N LYS A 41 2.69 5.53 27.41
CA LYS A 41 2.08 4.26 27.82
C LYS A 41 0.59 4.49 27.96
N LEU A 42 -0.21 3.61 27.38
CA LEU A 42 -1.67 3.61 27.50
C LEU A 42 -2.10 2.26 28.04
N GLU A 43 -2.97 2.28 29.04
CA GLU A 43 -3.49 1.05 29.62
C GLU A 43 -4.33 0.27 28.59
N GLY A 44 -4.18 -1.05 28.57
CA GLY A 44 -4.92 -1.92 27.65
C GLY A 44 -4.42 -1.91 26.19
N VAL A 45 -3.47 -1.04 25.82
CA VAL A 45 -2.93 -0.96 24.45
C VAL A 45 -1.45 -1.32 24.43
N ARG A 46 -1.09 -2.34 23.64
CA ARG A 46 0.33 -2.63 23.37
C ARG A 46 0.88 -1.65 22.34
N ILE A 47 1.70 -0.70 22.79
CA ILE A 47 2.35 0.27 21.91
C ILE A 47 3.67 -0.30 21.38
N LEU A 48 3.85 -0.28 20.06
CA LEU A 48 5.07 -0.72 19.37
C LEU A 48 5.65 0.45 18.58
N MET A 49 6.96 0.65 18.69
CA MET A 49 7.62 1.77 18.02
C MET A 49 7.96 1.43 16.56
N SER A 50 7.82 2.41 15.67
CA SER A 50 8.28 2.29 14.28
C SER A 50 9.78 1.98 14.24
N GLY A 51 10.15 0.92 13.51
CA GLY A 51 11.53 0.42 13.42
C GLY A 51 11.98 -0.50 14.57
N GLN A 52 11.10 -0.84 15.52
CA GLN A 52 11.39 -1.83 16.56
C GLN A 52 11.67 -3.20 15.93
N LYS A 53 12.81 -3.83 16.26
CA LYS A 53 13.21 -5.13 15.68
C LYS A 53 12.86 -6.33 16.56
N ARG A 54 12.69 -6.13 17.87
CA ARG A 54 12.42 -7.19 18.86
C ARG A 54 10.96 -7.18 19.30
N GLY A 55 10.37 -8.36 19.49
CA GLY A 55 8.97 -8.50 19.95
C GLY A 55 7.91 -8.26 18.87
N ILE A 56 8.30 -8.25 17.58
CA ILE A 56 7.38 -8.13 16.44
C ILE A 56 7.12 -9.51 15.85
N SER A 57 5.84 -9.89 15.72
CA SER A 57 5.45 -11.13 15.04
C SER A 57 5.67 -11.02 13.53
N ARG A 58 5.84 -12.15 12.82
CA ARG A 58 5.99 -12.16 11.36
C ARG A 58 4.82 -11.49 10.64
N ALA A 59 3.59 -11.69 11.15
CA ALA A 59 2.39 -11.06 10.63
C ALA A 59 2.44 -9.52 10.77
N LEU A 60 2.84 -9.03 11.95
CA LEU A 60 2.99 -7.61 12.20
C LEU A 60 4.10 -6.98 11.33
N GLN A 61 5.22 -7.68 11.17
CA GLN A 61 6.29 -7.24 10.28
C GLN A 61 5.82 -7.13 8.82
N ALA A 62 5.00 -8.09 8.36
CA ALA A 62 4.40 -8.02 7.02
C ALA A 62 3.46 -6.83 6.86
N MET A 63 2.64 -6.52 7.87
CA MET A 63 1.78 -5.32 7.87
C MET A 63 2.61 -4.02 7.81
N ILE A 64 3.66 -3.91 8.62
CA ILE A 64 4.58 -2.76 8.61
C ILE A 64 5.22 -2.62 7.23
N LYS A 65 5.73 -3.72 6.64
CA LYS A 65 6.35 -3.70 5.31
C LYS A 65 5.39 -3.26 4.22
N ARG A 66 4.13 -3.68 4.27
CA ARG A 66 3.07 -3.20 3.37
C ARG A 66 2.85 -1.70 3.54
N ARG A 67 2.78 -1.20 4.78
CA ARG A 67 2.64 0.24 5.07
C ARG A 67 3.81 1.06 4.51
N SER A 68 5.05 0.61 4.73
CA SER A 68 6.24 1.29 4.20
C SER A 68 6.30 1.34 2.66
N ALA A 69 5.65 0.40 1.98
CA ALA A 69 5.56 0.43 0.51
C ALA A 69 4.54 1.46 -0.01
N ILE A 70 3.49 1.77 0.77
CA ILE A 70 2.42 2.72 0.37
C ILE A 70 2.71 4.15 0.80
N GLU A 71 3.45 4.36 1.90
CA GLU A 71 3.75 5.69 2.45
C GLU A 71 4.41 6.64 1.44
N PRO A 72 5.43 6.23 0.67
CA PRO A 72 6.03 7.10 -0.35
C PRO A 72 5.00 7.56 -1.38
N THR A 73 4.12 6.66 -1.82
CA THR A 73 3.07 7.00 -2.78
C THR A 73 2.11 8.05 -2.19
N ILE A 74 1.67 7.88 -0.95
CA ILE A 74 0.82 8.87 -0.26
C ILE A 74 1.55 10.20 -0.09
N GLY A 75 2.85 10.18 0.23
CA GLY A 75 3.70 11.37 0.31
C GLY A 75 3.74 12.14 -1.01
N HIS A 76 4.01 11.45 -2.11
CA HIS A 76 3.94 12.02 -3.45
C HIS A 76 2.56 12.57 -3.78
N MET A 77 1.49 11.83 -3.47
CA MET A 77 0.13 12.34 -3.67
C MET A 77 -0.13 13.64 -2.89
N LYS A 78 0.35 13.74 -1.65
CA LYS A 78 0.22 14.95 -0.82
C LYS A 78 0.95 16.15 -1.41
N MET A 79 2.19 15.95 -1.85
CA MET A 79 3.04 17.01 -2.38
C MET A 79 2.63 17.40 -3.81
N ASP A 80 2.58 16.43 -4.71
CA ASP A 80 2.34 16.63 -6.15
C ASP A 80 0.87 16.92 -6.44
N GLY A 81 -0.04 16.31 -5.68
CA GLY A 81 -1.50 16.55 -5.76
C GLY A 81 -1.94 17.87 -5.09
N ARG A 82 -0.98 18.65 -4.55
CA ARG A 82 -1.23 19.94 -3.85
C ARG A 82 -2.32 19.80 -2.79
N LEU A 83 -2.37 18.66 -2.09
CA LEU A 83 -3.39 18.37 -1.07
C LEU A 83 -3.35 19.40 0.07
N ALA A 84 -2.21 20.04 0.31
CA ALA A 84 -2.07 21.13 1.26
C ALA A 84 -2.85 22.41 0.87
N ARG A 85 -3.17 22.62 -0.42
CA ARG A 85 -3.87 23.83 -0.91
C ARG A 85 -5.34 23.59 -1.24
N ASN A 86 -5.67 22.39 -1.72
CA ASN A 86 -7.05 21.99 -1.98
C ASN A 86 -7.26 20.54 -1.51
N PRO A 87 -7.54 20.33 -0.21
CA PRO A 87 -7.54 19.00 0.38
C PRO A 87 -8.56 18.07 -0.27
N LEU A 88 -9.80 18.52 -0.43
CA LEU A 88 -10.90 17.68 -0.90
C LEU A 88 -10.77 17.38 -2.40
N LYS A 89 -10.66 18.42 -3.24
CA LYS A 89 -10.62 18.25 -4.70
C LYS A 89 -9.28 17.69 -5.17
N GLY A 90 -8.19 18.06 -4.50
CA GLY A 90 -6.88 17.50 -4.76
C GLY A 90 -6.84 16.00 -4.45
N ALA A 91 -7.44 15.55 -3.35
CA ALA A 91 -7.45 14.14 -2.97
C ALA A 91 -8.21 13.31 -4.00
N LEU A 92 -9.37 13.81 -4.44
CA LEU A 92 -10.19 13.14 -5.45
C LEU A 92 -9.44 12.96 -6.78
N MET A 93 -8.87 14.04 -7.32
CA MET A 93 -8.19 13.99 -8.62
C MET A 93 -6.86 13.24 -8.58
N CYS A 94 -6.08 13.42 -7.51
CA CYS A 94 -4.82 12.70 -7.34
C CYS A 94 -5.05 11.19 -7.17
N GLY A 95 -6.04 10.82 -6.35
CA GLY A 95 -6.47 9.43 -6.16
C GLY A 95 -7.01 8.80 -7.44
N ALA A 96 -7.91 9.47 -8.15
CA ALA A 96 -8.43 9.01 -9.44
C ALA A 96 -7.31 8.78 -10.46
N GLY A 97 -6.39 9.75 -10.60
CA GLY A 97 -5.26 9.64 -11.50
C GLY A 97 -4.30 8.49 -11.15
N HIS A 98 -4.11 8.20 -9.86
CA HIS A 98 -3.30 7.06 -9.42
C HIS A 98 -3.99 5.72 -9.74
N ASN A 99 -5.28 5.61 -9.45
CA ASN A 99 -6.06 4.40 -9.74
C ASN A 99 -6.08 4.09 -11.24
N LEU A 100 -6.29 5.11 -12.08
CA LEU A 100 -6.23 4.96 -13.55
C LEU A 100 -4.86 4.47 -14.01
N ARG A 101 -3.76 5.00 -13.45
CA ARG A 101 -2.40 4.52 -13.75
C ARG A 101 -2.22 3.04 -13.41
N MET A 102 -2.73 2.58 -12.27
CA MET A 102 -2.67 1.16 -11.89
C MET A 102 -3.51 0.27 -12.83
N ILE A 103 -4.73 0.69 -13.18
CA ILE A 103 -5.59 -0.03 -14.12
C ILE A 103 -4.89 -0.16 -15.47
N LEU A 104 -4.36 0.94 -16.02
CA LEU A 104 -3.66 0.91 -17.30
C LEU A 104 -2.40 0.04 -17.27
N ALA A 105 -1.67 0.01 -16.14
CA ALA A 105 -0.51 -0.88 -15.99
C ALA A 105 -0.93 -2.36 -15.99
N ALA A 106 -2.01 -2.70 -15.29
CA ALA A 106 -2.56 -4.05 -15.27
C ALA A 106 -3.05 -4.49 -16.66
N LEU A 107 -3.75 -3.61 -17.39
CA LEU A 107 -4.20 -3.86 -18.75
C LEU A 107 -3.02 -4.10 -19.70
N ARG A 108 -1.97 -3.26 -19.64
CA ARG A 108 -0.75 -3.46 -20.45
C ARG A 108 -0.10 -4.81 -20.19
N LEU A 109 -0.01 -5.22 -18.92
CA LEU A 109 0.54 -6.54 -18.55
C LEU A 109 -0.36 -7.68 -19.06
N CYS A 110 -1.68 -7.52 -18.99
CA CYS A 110 -2.63 -8.50 -19.51
C CYS A 110 -2.48 -8.65 -21.03
N CYS A 111 -2.47 -7.55 -21.78
CA CYS A 111 -2.25 -7.55 -23.23
C CYS A 111 -0.91 -8.20 -23.60
N ALA A 112 0.18 -7.90 -22.88
CA ALA A 112 1.48 -8.51 -23.13
C ALA A 112 1.46 -10.04 -22.92
N ARG A 113 0.80 -10.52 -21.86
CA ARG A 113 0.66 -11.95 -21.59
C ARG A 113 -0.16 -12.66 -22.67
N ILE A 114 -1.30 -12.08 -23.07
CA ILE A 114 -2.14 -12.62 -24.14
C ILE A 114 -1.33 -12.66 -25.45
N GLY A 115 -0.63 -11.58 -25.78
CA GLY A 115 0.21 -11.50 -26.98
C GLY A 115 1.26 -12.61 -27.04
N LEU A 116 1.99 -12.84 -25.93
CA LEU A 116 2.96 -13.92 -25.82
C LEU A 116 2.32 -15.31 -25.97
N SER A 117 1.17 -15.53 -25.33
CA SER A 117 0.44 -16.80 -25.45
C SER A 117 -0.04 -17.07 -26.89
N VAL A 118 -0.55 -16.04 -27.57
CA VAL A 118 -0.96 -16.14 -28.98
C VAL A 118 0.24 -16.43 -29.87
N GLN A 119 1.37 -15.74 -29.68
CA GLN A 119 2.61 -16.00 -30.43
C GLN A 119 3.09 -17.45 -30.26
N ALA A 120 3.07 -17.98 -29.02
CA ALA A 120 3.43 -19.36 -28.75
C ALA A 120 2.50 -20.36 -29.45
N ALA A 121 1.19 -20.12 -29.44
CA ALA A 121 0.21 -20.97 -30.11
C ALA A 121 0.39 -20.96 -31.63
N VAL A 122 0.60 -19.78 -32.23
CA VAL A 122 0.88 -19.64 -33.68
C VAL A 122 2.17 -20.37 -34.05
N ALA A 123 3.24 -20.20 -33.28
CA ALA A 123 4.51 -20.90 -33.52
C ALA A 123 4.36 -22.43 -33.45
N ALA A 124 3.57 -22.94 -32.49
CA ALA A 124 3.29 -24.36 -32.37
C ALA A 124 2.47 -24.90 -33.55
N LEU A 125 1.47 -24.16 -34.03
CA LEU A 125 0.66 -24.53 -35.20
C LEU A 125 1.48 -24.54 -36.50
N ILE A 126 2.35 -23.54 -36.69
CA ILE A 126 3.28 -23.49 -37.82
C ILE A 126 4.25 -24.67 -37.75
N GLY A 127 4.86 -24.92 -36.58
CA GLY A 127 5.74 -26.07 -36.37
C GLY A 127 5.06 -27.40 -36.66
N HIS A 128 3.83 -27.60 -36.19
CA HIS A 128 3.04 -28.79 -36.48
C HIS A 128 2.78 -28.95 -37.99
N SER A 129 2.44 -27.86 -38.68
CA SER A 129 2.17 -27.86 -40.13
C SER A 129 3.42 -28.15 -40.97
N LEU A 130 4.60 -27.68 -40.53
CA LEU A 130 5.87 -27.97 -41.18
C LEU A 130 6.31 -29.42 -40.99
N ASN A 131 6.05 -30.00 -39.82
CA ASN A 131 6.35 -31.41 -39.52
C ASN A 131 5.40 -32.39 -40.23
N TYR A 132 4.20 -31.96 -40.62
CA TYR A 132 3.20 -32.77 -41.32
C TYR A 132 3.24 -32.65 -42.86
N ARG A 133 4.22 -31.95 -43.46
CA ARG A 133 4.42 -32.02 -44.91
C ARG A 133 4.92 -33.43 -45.27
N PRO A 134 4.14 -34.25 -46.00
CA PRO A 134 4.61 -35.57 -46.40
C PRO A 134 5.83 -35.37 -47.32
N ALA A 135 6.86 -36.18 -47.13
CA ALA A 135 7.94 -36.32 -48.09
C ALA A 135 7.33 -36.86 -49.39
N CYS A 136 6.97 -35.96 -50.31
CA CYS A 136 6.66 -36.33 -51.68
C CYS A 136 7.95 -36.88 -52.29
N GLY A 137 7.94 -38.19 -52.56
CA GLY A 137 8.89 -38.84 -53.47
C GLY A 137 8.60 -38.51 -54.93
#